data_AF-A0A3N5X9C4-F1
#
_entry.id   AF-A0A3N5X9C4-F1
#
_cell.length_a   1.000
_cell.length_b   1.000
_cell.length_c   1.000
_cell.angle_alpha   90.00
_cell.angle_beta   90.00
_cell.angle_gamma   90.00
#
_symmetry.space_group_name_H-M   'P 1'
#
loop_
_entity.id
_entity.type
_entity.pdbx_description
1 polymer ?
#
loop_
_entity_poly.entity_id
_entity_poly.type
_entity_poly.pdbx_seq_one_letter_code
_entity_poly.pdbx_strand_id
1 'polypeptide(L)'
;MPIFQDNRRLVSRIRGLRTAFVLIFLILFGKLWYVAVLRADYYRELAKQNQVRLIPMLAPRGLIFDRDGRILVDNIQSSNLVLFLDKAQDLNKVSDFLRGLNLSEEALKERMQVARTCSKYQNVVIKENLSLEEMSYVLAHQNGHPELTIVEEPRRLYRYGPLAAHALGYIGEISDKQLKRTEFTGHRQGDIIGKYGVERSYNQTLTGIDGKRRLLVNSIGRTIEELQSVESSPGNNLTVTLDLDLQMIAETELGSDPGAVVAFDPVRGDVFVMASHPAFDPNLFATRINRADWARISSDTENPLQNRAIQAEFSPGSTFKVVMAVAGLETGVVNENDTIFCPGGVTLYGHYFHCWKKGGHGTVNLTQAIRQSCNVYFYLLGQKLGIDNIEQYSKRLGLGHISGVDLAGEADGLVPSQEWKKKVTGDKWYAGETISVAIGQGAMNVTPIQLARAVGMIASGEEPPLHLIKEGEGYRGSVTAVGSTSTAAPFFKEENLRAVRDGMWRVVNEFGTGRGAMVEGFEVCGKTGTAQTIGNATKKTLSAEEASKYADNAWFVGFAPRDN
;
A
#
# COMPACT_ATOMS: atom_id res chain seq x y z
N MET A 1 13.17 -4.25 -108.95
CA MET A 1 11.77 -4.25 -108.45
C MET A 1 11.82 -3.98 -106.95
N PRO A 2 11.47 -2.79 -106.44
CA PRO A 2 11.42 -2.57 -105.01
C PRO A 2 10.13 -3.17 -104.43
N ILE A 3 10.28 -4.02 -103.41
CA ILE A 3 9.18 -4.62 -102.66
C ILE A 3 8.61 -3.52 -101.74
N PHE A 4 7.48 -2.92 -102.12
CA PHE A 4 6.72 -2.05 -101.22
C PHE A 4 6.06 -2.93 -100.14
N GLN A 5 6.67 -3.03 -98.96
CA GLN A 5 6.00 -3.58 -97.78
C GLN A 5 4.90 -2.62 -97.33
N ASP A 6 3.66 -3.11 -97.25
CA ASP A 6 2.49 -2.35 -96.80
C ASP A 6 2.56 -2.10 -95.27
N ASN A 7 3.28 -1.05 -94.89
CA ASN A 7 3.47 -0.63 -93.49
C ASN A 7 2.22 0.03 -92.86
N ARG A 8 1.07 0.09 -93.56
CA ARG A 8 -0.14 0.76 -93.05
C ARG A 8 -0.66 0.15 -91.74
N ARG A 9 -0.56 -1.18 -91.56
CA ARG A 9 -0.96 -1.86 -90.31
C ARG A 9 -0.04 -1.54 -89.13
N LEU A 10 1.27 -1.43 -89.36
CA LEU A 10 2.25 -1.07 -88.33
C LEU A 10 2.08 0.40 -87.90
N VAL A 11 1.92 1.31 -88.86
CA VAL A 11 1.70 2.74 -88.61
C VAL A 11 0.38 2.99 -87.86
N SER A 12 -0.68 2.22 -88.17
CA SER A 12 -1.95 2.28 -87.44
C SER A 12 -1.83 1.83 -85.98
N ARG A 13 -1.11 0.72 -85.72
CA ARG A 13 -0.83 0.23 -84.36
C ARG A 13 0.03 1.21 -83.55
N ILE A 14 1.05 1.81 -84.17
CA ILE A 14 1.89 2.83 -83.53
C ILE A 14 1.07 4.09 -83.20
N ARG A 15 0.16 4.53 -84.08
CA ARG A 15 -0.77 5.63 -83.77
C ARG A 15 -1.70 5.27 -82.61
N GLY A 16 -2.27 4.06 -82.61
CA GLY A 16 -3.11 3.59 -81.52
C GLY A 16 -2.39 3.63 -80.17
N LEU A 17 -1.16 3.10 -80.11
CA LEU A 17 -0.31 3.16 -78.93
C LEU A 17 0.01 4.60 -78.52
N ARG A 18 0.43 5.46 -79.47
CA ARG A 18 0.71 6.87 -79.19
C ARG A 18 -0.50 7.58 -78.61
N THR A 19 -1.69 7.38 -79.18
CA THR A 19 -2.93 7.98 -78.67
C THR A 19 -3.26 7.46 -77.28
N ALA A 20 -3.10 6.16 -77.02
CA ALA A 20 -3.27 5.58 -75.69
C ALA A 20 -2.30 6.18 -74.67
N PHE A 21 -1.01 6.32 -75.02
CA PHE A 21 -0.02 6.97 -74.17
C PHE A 21 -0.39 8.43 -73.87
N VAL A 22 -0.79 9.21 -74.88
CA VAL A 22 -1.22 10.60 -74.71
C VAL A 22 -2.43 10.68 -73.78
N LEU A 23 -3.42 9.79 -73.93
CA LEU A 23 -4.58 9.71 -73.04
C LEU A 23 -4.18 9.36 -71.60
N ILE A 24 -3.28 8.41 -71.40
CA ILE A 24 -2.77 8.06 -70.07
C ILE A 24 -2.06 9.25 -69.43
N PHE A 25 -1.19 9.95 -70.18
CA PHE A 25 -0.50 11.14 -69.67
C PHE A 25 -1.48 12.28 -69.35
N LEU A 26 -2.54 12.47 -70.15
CA LEU A 26 -3.58 13.44 -69.84
C LEU A 26 -4.34 13.10 -68.55
N ILE A 27 -4.65 11.82 -68.32
CA ILE A 27 -5.29 11.35 -67.08
C ILE A 27 -4.35 11.56 -65.88
N LEU A 28 -3.07 11.21 -66.02
CA LEU A 28 -2.06 11.42 -64.97
C LEU A 28 -1.85 12.91 -64.68
N PHE A 29 -1.80 13.75 -65.72
CA PHE A 29 -1.69 15.20 -65.57
C PHE A 29 -2.92 15.79 -64.90
N GLY A 30 -4.12 15.38 -65.30
CA GLY A 30 -5.36 15.77 -64.64
C GLY A 30 -5.39 15.38 -63.16
N LYS A 31 -4.88 14.18 -62.83
CA LYS A 31 -4.76 13.73 -61.44
C LYS A 31 -3.69 14.52 -60.67
N LEU A 32 -2.57 14.84 -61.29
CA LEU A 32 -1.52 15.68 -60.69
C LEU A 32 -2.07 17.09 -60.41
N TRP A 33 -2.75 17.70 -61.37
CA TRP A 33 -3.42 18.99 -61.20
C TRP A 33 -4.44 18.95 -60.05
N TYR A 34 -5.24 17.89 -59.98
CA TYR A 34 -6.19 17.69 -58.89
C TYR A 34 -5.52 17.66 -57.51
N VAL A 35 -4.40 16.94 -57.38
CA VAL A 35 -3.67 16.84 -56.11
C VAL A 35 -2.90 18.13 -55.79
N ALA A 36 -2.17 18.67 -56.77
CA ALA A 36 -1.23 19.77 -56.58
C ALA A 36 -1.90 21.16 -56.55
N VAL A 37 -3.07 21.32 -57.18
CA VAL A 37 -3.78 22.60 -57.27
C VAL A 37 -5.10 22.54 -56.52
N LEU A 38 -6.02 21.65 -56.90
CA LEU A 38 -7.37 21.61 -56.32
C LEU A 38 -7.39 21.18 -54.85
N ARG A 39 -6.49 20.27 -54.45
CA ARG A 39 -6.33 19.80 -53.06
C ARG A 39 -5.05 20.28 -52.40
N ALA A 40 -4.39 21.31 -52.94
CA ALA A 40 -3.13 21.82 -52.42
C ALA A 40 -3.21 22.15 -50.93
N ASP A 41 -4.25 22.90 -50.52
CA ASP A 41 -4.42 23.33 -49.13
C ASP A 41 -4.78 22.16 -48.21
N TYR A 42 -5.60 21.22 -48.69
CA TYR A 42 -5.93 20.00 -47.95
C TYR A 42 -4.67 19.17 -47.63
N TYR A 43 -3.82 18.90 -48.64
CA TYR A 43 -2.59 18.14 -48.44
C TYR A 43 -1.52 18.92 -47.69
N ARG A 44 -1.48 20.25 -47.81
CA ARG A 44 -0.60 21.12 -47.04
C ARG A 44 -0.98 21.12 -45.56
N GLU A 45 -2.26 21.14 -45.23
CA GLU A 45 -2.73 21.03 -43.84
C GLU A 45 -2.47 19.63 -43.27
N LEU A 46 -2.69 18.57 -44.05
CA LEU A 46 -2.34 17.20 -43.66
C LEU A 46 -0.83 17.05 -43.41
N ALA A 47 0.01 17.69 -44.24
CA ALA A 47 1.45 17.71 -44.06
C ALA A 47 1.87 18.50 -42.81
N LYS A 48 1.21 19.63 -42.50
CA LYS A 48 1.43 20.37 -41.25
C LYS A 48 1.05 19.54 -40.03
N GLN A 49 -0.11 18.88 -40.05
CA GLN A 49 -0.54 18.00 -38.96
C GLN A 49 0.43 16.83 -38.74
N ASN A 50 0.99 16.27 -39.81
CA ASN A 50 2.03 15.23 -39.72
C ASN A 50 3.39 15.74 -39.21
N GLN A 51 3.62 17.06 -39.22
CA GLN A 51 4.83 17.68 -38.67
C GLN A 51 4.66 18.10 -37.21
N VAL A 52 3.45 18.11 -36.64
CA VAL A 52 3.24 18.47 -35.24
C VAL A 52 3.27 17.23 -34.36
N ARG A 53 4.28 17.15 -33.50
CA ARG A 53 4.43 16.12 -32.47
C ARG A 53 3.92 16.64 -31.13
N LEU A 54 3.06 15.86 -30.49
CA LEU A 54 2.62 16.10 -29.11
C LEU A 54 3.49 15.25 -28.18
N ILE A 55 4.20 15.89 -27.26
CA ILE A 55 4.94 15.22 -26.19
C ILE A 55 4.25 15.55 -24.86
N PRO A 56 3.74 14.56 -24.11
CA PRO A 56 3.22 14.81 -22.77
C PRO A 56 4.36 15.29 -21.86
N MET A 57 4.07 16.27 -21.01
CA MET A 57 4.98 16.66 -19.94
C MET A 57 4.38 16.19 -18.63
N LEU A 58 4.89 15.07 -18.11
CA LEU A 58 4.38 14.48 -16.89
C LEU A 58 4.56 15.45 -15.72
N ALA A 59 3.49 15.68 -14.97
CA ALA A 59 3.56 16.50 -13.78
C ALA A 59 4.26 15.75 -12.64
N PRO A 60 5.14 16.42 -11.87
CA PRO A 60 5.65 15.84 -10.64
C PRO A 60 4.50 15.66 -9.65
N ARG A 61 4.48 14.52 -8.95
CA ARG A 61 3.51 14.28 -7.87
C ARG A 61 3.86 15.15 -6.67
N GLY A 62 2.88 15.48 -5.84
CA GLY A 62 3.11 16.22 -4.60
C GLY A 62 4.12 15.52 -3.68
N LEU A 63 4.99 16.27 -3.02
CA LEU A 63 5.97 15.75 -2.08
C LEU A 63 5.27 15.26 -0.80
N ILE A 64 5.85 14.28 -0.11
CA ILE A 64 5.37 13.80 1.19
C ILE A 64 6.41 14.15 2.25
N PHE A 65 5.97 14.88 3.28
CA PHE A 65 6.77 15.32 4.41
C PHE A 65 6.39 14.59 5.68
N ASP A 66 7.34 14.39 6.59
CA ASP A 66 7.05 14.01 7.97
C ASP A 66 6.45 15.19 8.76
N ARG A 67 6.06 14.94 10.01
CA ARG A 67 5.46 15.97 10.89
C ARG A 67 6.30 17.22 11.11
N ASP A 68 7.62 17.11 10.95
CA ASP A 68 8.62 18.17 11.17
C ASP A 68 9.04 18.86 9.86
N GLY A 69 8.44 18.48 8.72
CA GLY A 69 8.71 19.08 7.41
C GLY A 69 9.92 18.47 6.68
N ARG A 70 10.41 17.30 7.09
CA ARG A 70 11.47 16.55 6.42
C ARG A 70 10.86 15.74 5.28
N ILE A 71 11.49 15.75 4.11
CA ILE A 71 10.97 15.04 2.94
C ILE A 71 11.14 13.52 3.14
N LEU A 72 10.04 12.77 3.05
CA LEU A 72 10.00 11.31 3.02
C LEU A 72 9.96 10.79 1.58
N VAL A 73 9.10 11.41 0.75
CA VAL A 73 8.93 11.05 -0.66
C VAL A 73 9.09 12.27 -1.54
N ASP A 74 9.98 12.14 -2.51
CA ASP A 74 10.45 13.19 -3.40
C ASP A 74 10.22 12.85 -4.87
N ASN A 75 10.54 13.78 -5.78
CA ASN A 75 10.66 13.51 -7.20
C ASN A 75 12.05 13.92 -7.70
N ILE A 76 12.69 13.04 -8.46
CA ILE A 76 13.96 13.30 -9.12
C ILE A 76 13.80 13.23 -10.63
N GLN A 77 14.68 13.92 -11.36
CA GLN A 77 14.68 13.91 -12.81
C GLN A 77 15.28 12.58 -13.31
N SER A 78 14.51 11.84 -14.11
CA SER A 78 14.93 10.59 -14.75
C SER A 78 15.02 10.79 -16.25
N SER A 79 16.14 10.39 -16.86
CA SER A 79 16.30 10.36 -18.31
C SER A 79 15.87 9.01 -18.86
N ASN A 80 14.78 8.99 -19.63
CA ASN A 80 14.17 7.77 -20.16
C ASN A 80 14.39 7.68 -21.68
N LEU A 81 14.78 6.50 -22.18
CA LEU A 81 14.85 6.21 -23.62
C LEU A 81 13.48 5.80 -24.14
N VAL A 82 12.96 6.53 -25.12
CA VAL A 82 11.65 6.31 -25.72
C VAL A 82 11.78 5.97 -27.20
N LEU A 83 11.09 4.92 -27.64
CA LEU A 83 10.96 4.50 -29.04
C LEU A 83 9.66 5.01 -29.64
N PHE A 84 9.76 5.72 -30.75
CA PHE A 84 8.66 6.17 -31.57
C PHE A 84 8.43 5.21 -32.75
N LEU A 85 7.36 4.41 -32.67
CA LEU A 85 7.08 3.33 -33.62
C LEU A 85 6.74 3.81 -35.04
N ASP A 86 6.29 5.06 -35.18
CA ASP A 86 5.97 5.68 -36.46
C ASP A 86 7.21 5.87 -37.35
N LYS A 87 8.39 6.01 -36.72
CA LYS A 87 9.68 6.24 -37.37
C LYS A 87 10.57 5.00 -37.45
N ALA A 88 10.26 3.96 -36.69
CA ALA A 88 11.00 2.71 -36.73
C ALA A 88 10.80 2.03 -38.10
N GLN A 89 11.81 2.10 -38.97
CA GLN A 89 11.78 1.39 -40.26
C GLN A 89 12.03 -0.11 -40.09
N ASP A 90 12.93 -0.47 -39.17
CA ASP A 90 13.32 -1.84 -38.90
C ASP A 90 13.55 -2.04 -37.40
N LEU A 91 12.58 -2.68 -36.74
CA LEU A 91 12.65 -2.97 -35.31
C LEU A 91 13.79 -3.93 -34.95
N ASN A 92 14.30 -4.73 -35.89
CA ASN A 92 15.43 -5.62 -35.60
C ASN A 92 16.73 -4.82 -35.50
N LYS A 93 16.94 -3.83 -36.38
CA LYS A 93 18.08 -2.89 -36.26
C LYS A 93 18.05 -2.10 -34.97
N VAL A 94 16.86 -1.65 -34.56
CA VAL A 94 16.65 -1.00 -33.25
C VAL A 94 17.06 -1.97 -32.13
N SER A 95 16.55 -3.20 -32.17
CA SER A 95 16.88 -4.22 -31.17
C SER A 95 18.38 -4.50 -31.09
N ASP A 96 19.08 -4.56 -32.23
CA ASP A 96 20.52 -4.80 -32.27
C ASP A 96 21.31 -3.64 -31.62
N PHE A 97 20.90 -2.39 -31.89
CA PHE A 97 21.48 -1.21 -31.26
C PHE A 97 21.26 -1.19 -29.74
N LEU A 98 20.06 -1.56 -29.30
CA LEU A 98 19.69 -1.57 -27.88
C LEU A 98 20.48 -2.60 -27.07
N ARG A 99 21.08 -3.62 -27.70
CA ARG A 99 22.02 -4.54 -27.03
C ARG A 99 23.32 -3.85 -26.58
N GLY A 100 23.66 -2.70 -27.16
CA GLY A 100 24.78 -1.88 -26.70
C GLY A 100 24.50 -1.11 -25.40
N LEU A 101 23.24 -1.09 -24.96
CA LEU A 101 22.86 -0.59 -23.64
C LEU A 101 22.90 -1.72 -22.62
N ASN A 102 23.06 -1.38 -21.33
CA ASN A 102 23.04 -2.37 -20.26
C ASN A 102 21.60 -2.83 -19.98
N LEU A 103 21.02 -3.58 -20.91
CA LEU A 103 19.67 -4.17 -20.87
C LEU A 103 19.79 -5.69 -20.95
N SER A 104 19.08 -6.41 -20.09
CA SER A 104 19.00 -7.86 -20.23
C SER A 104 18.28 -8.26 -21.52
N GLU A 105 18.70 -9.36 -22.12
CA GLU A 105 18.08 -9.89 -23.34
C GLU A 105 16.60 -10.19 -23.15
N GLU A 106 16.20 -10.64 -21.95
CA GLU A 106 14.81 -10.88 -21.60
C GLU A 106 13.98 -9.58 -21.61
N ALA A 107 14.49 -8.51 -20.97
CA ALA A 107 13.82 -7.22 -20.92
C ALA A 107 13.73 -6.57 -22.31
N LEU A 108 14.78 -6.71 -23.12
CA LEU A 108 14.79 -6.24 -24.50
C LEU A 108 13.73 -6.98 -25.33
N LYS A 109 13.67 -8.32 -25.26
CA LYS A 109 12.65 -9.11 -25.98
C LYS A 109 11.23 -8.70 -25.59
N GLU A 110 10.97 -8.51 -24.30
CA GLU A 110 9.65 -8.08 -23.82
C GLU A 110 9.28 -6.70 -24.37
N ARG A 111 10.20 -5.72 -24.31
CA ARG A 111 9.97 -4.37 -24.84
C ARG A 111 9.77 -4.36 -26.35
N MET A 112 10.53 -5.17 -27.08
CA MET A 112 10.37 -5.31 -28.53
C MET A 112 9.08 -6.05 -28.90
N GLN A 113 8.58 -6.96 -28.05
CA GLN A 113 7.28 -7.59 -28.24
C GLN A 113 6.15 -6.58 -28.04
N VAL A 114 6.20 -5.77 -26.98
CA VAL A 114 5.25 -4.66 -26.75
C VAL A 114 5.25 -3.69 -27.94
N ALA A 115 6.43 -3.28 -28.39
CA ALA A 115 6.62 -2.43 -29.57
C ALA A 115 5.98 -2.99 -30.85
N ARG A 116 5.97 -4.31 -31.03
CA ARG A 116 5.33 -4.97 -32.18
C ARG A 116 3.81 -5.04 -32.07
N THR A 117 3.26 -5.05 -30.85
CA THR A 117 1.82 -5.14 -30.60
C THR A 117 1.12 -3.79 -30.48
N CYS A 118 1.85 -2.74 -30.12
CA CYS A 118 1.31 -1.39 -29.96
C CYS A 118 0.93 -0.76 -31.31
N SER A 119 0.03 0.22 -31.26
CA SER A 119 -0.33 1.01 -32.44
C SER A 119 0.88 1.80 -32.94
N LYS A 120 1.01 1.96 -34.27
CA LYS A 120 2.15 2.65 -34.91
C LYS A 120 2.36 4.09 -34.40
N TYR A 121 1.34 4.74 -33.86
CA TYR A 121 1.41 6.11 -33.34
C TYR A 121 1.67 6.20 -31.82
N GLN A 122 1.81 5.06 -31.13
CA GLN A 122 2.19 5.03 -29.72
C GLN A 122 3.72 5.04 -29.59
N ASN A 123 4.19 5.63 -28.51
CA ASN A 123 5.57 5.54 -28.07
C ASN A 123 5.73 4.44 -27.01
N VAL A 124 6.93 3.85 -26.93
CA VAL A 124 7.25 2.79 -25.97
C VAL A 124 8.50 3.19 -25.20
N VAL A 125 8.42 3.22 -23.87
CA VAL A 125 9.60 3.45 -23.03
C VAL A 125 10.49 2.21 -23.07
N ILE A 126 11.66 2.36 -23.69
CA ILE A 126 12.64 1.30 -23.92
C ILE A 126 13.61 1.13 -22.77
N LYS A 127 13.91 2.18 -22.01
CA LYS A 127 14.70 2.08 -20.78
C LYS A 127 14.43 3.29 -19.91
N GLU A 128 14.19 3.05 -18.64
CA GLU A 128 14.03 4.11 -17.64
C GLU A 128 15.39 4.37 -16.99
N ASN A 129 15.65 5.61 -16.57
CA ASN A 129 16.82 6.02 -15.80
C ASN A 129 18.16 5.65 -16.43
N LEU A 130 18.42 6.16 -17.64
CA LEU A 130 19.69 6.03 -18.32
C LEU A 130 20.83 6.62 -17.47
N SER A 131 21.95 5.91 -17.40
CA SER A 131 23.18 6.48 -16.86
C SER A 131 23.76 7.52 -17.83
N LEU A 132 24.67 8.38 -17.34
CA LEU A 132 25.35 9.36 -18.19
C LEU A 132 26.10 8.68 -19.37
N GLU A 133 26.67 7.50 -19.14
CA GLU A 133 27.32 6.69 -20.17
C GLU A 133 26.33 6.24 -21.25
N GLU A 134 25.17 5.74 -20.84
CA GLU A 134 24.12 5.27 -21.75
C GLU A 134 23.48 6.42 -22.53
N MET A 135 23.24 7.55 -21.87
CA MET A 135 22.80 8.78 -22.53
C MET A 135 23.79 9.21 -23.61
N SER A 136 25.09 9.22 -23.26
CA SER A 136 26.16 9.58 -24.20
C SER A 136 26.22 8.63 -25.39
N TYR A 137 26.07 7.31 -25.14
CA TYR A 137 26.01 6.30 -26.19
C TYR A 137 24.82 6.51 -27.14
N VAL A 138 23.62 6.79 -26.60
CA VAL A 138 22.42 7.07 -27.41
C VAL A 138 22.59 8.35 -28.22
N LEU A 139 23.07 9.43 -27.60
CA LEU A 139 23.26 10.72 -28.27
C LEU A 139 24.29 10.64 -29.39
N ALA A 140 25.38 9.88 -29.20
CA ALA A 140 26.40 9.68 -30.22
C ALA A 140 25.86 8.95 -31.48
N HIS A 141 24.87 8.08 -31.32
CA HIS A 141 24.29 7.28 -32.41
C HIS A 141 22.91 7.77 -32.89
N GLN A 142 22.43 8.92 -32.38
CA GLN A 142 21.09 9.42 -32.64
C GLN A 142 20.80 9.64 -34.15
N ASN A 143 21.84 9.92 -34.95
CA ASN A 143 21.69 10.07 -36.41
C ASN A 143 21.29 8.76 -37.11
N GLY A 144 21.73 7.60 -36.59
CA GLY A 144 21.37 6.28 -37.11
C GLY A 144 20.02 5.76 -36.57
N HIS A 145 19.54 6.33 -35.47
CA HIS A 145 18.33 5.91 -34.76
C HIS A 145 17.39 7.09 -34.46
N PRO A 146 16.84 7.79 -35.49
CA PRO A 146 15.92 8.91 -35.29
C PRO A 146 14.61 8.54 -34.59
N GLU A 147 14.27 7.25 -34.52
CA GLU A 147 13.15 6.68 -33.78
C GLU A 147 13.37 6.65 -32.26
N LEU A 148 14.61 6.77 -31.78
CA LEU A 148 14.95 6.78 -30.37
C LEU A 148 15.17 8.22 -29.87
N THR A 149 14.61 8.56 -28.72
CA THR A 149 14.76 9.88 -28.10
C THR A 149 14.87 9.74 -26.59
N ILE A 150 15.74 10.54 -25.98
CA ILE A 150 15.82 10.67 -24.53
C ILE A 150 14.79 11.73 -24.10
N VAL A 151 13.92 11.36 -23.16
CA VAL A 151 12.92 12.24 -22.57
C VAL A 151 13.19 12.32 -21.08
N GLU A 152 13.22 13.54 -20.55
CA GLU A 152 13.36 13.78 -19.12
C GLU A 152 11.98 13.82 -18.46
N GLU A 153 11.77 12.96 -17.47
CA GLU A 153 10.50 12.83 -16.76
C GLU A 153 10.75 12.80 -15.24
N PRO A 154 9.84 13.40 -14.44
CA PRO A 154 9.92 13.28 -12.99
C PRO A 154 9.64 11.83 -12.57
N ARG A 155 10.50 11.29 -11.71
CA ARG A 155 10.36 9.97 -11.12
C ARG A 155 10.28 10.09 -9.61
N ARG A 156 9.37 9.31 -9.01
CA ARG A 156 9.24 9.22 -7.57
C ARG A 156 10.50 8.64 -6.91
N LEU A 157 10.90 9.20 -5.78
CA LEU A 157 12.02 8.75 -4.97
C LEU A 157 11.57 8.64 -3.51
N TYR A 158 11.67 7.45 -2.93
CA TYR A 158 11.46 7.23 -1.50
C TYR A 158 12.82 7.32 -0.82
N ARG A 159 13.07 8.45 -0.13
CA ARG A 159 14.43 8.85 0.31
C ARG A 159 15.07 7.85 1.26
N TYR A 160 14.27 7.18 2.07
CA TYR A 160 14.72 6.24 3.10
C TYR A 160 14.48 4.77 2.72
N GLY A 161 14.22 4.49 1.44
CA GLY A 161 14.06 3.12 0.94
C GLY A 161 12.91 2.38 1.64
N PRO A 162 13.15 1.22 2.28
CA PRO A 162 12.12 0.43 2.96
C PRO A 162 11.45 1.09 4.17
N LEU A 163 12.04 2.15 4.72
CA LEU A 163 11.51 2.83 5.91
C LEU A 163 10.10 3.36 5.64
N ALA A 164 9.15 3.00 6.52
CA ALA A 164 7.74 3.32 6.41
C ALA A 164 7.08 2.88 5.09
N ALA A 165 7.65 1.90 4.37
CA ALA A 165 7.17 1.51 3.04
C ALA A 165 5.69 1.12 3.02
N HIS A 166 5.18 0.49 4.08
CA HIS A 166 3.78 0.10 4.17
C HIS A 166 2.84 1.27 4.46
N ALA A 167 3.30 2.27 5.21
CA ALA A 167 2.52 3.47 5.52
C ALA A 167 2.53 4.43 4.33
N LEU A 168 3.70 4.75 3.76
CA LEU A 168 3.85 5.62 2.59
C LEU A 168 3.27 4.97 1.33
N GLY A 169 3.55 3.68 1.15
CA GLY A 169 3.13 2.91 -0.01
C GLY A 169 4.04 3.12 -1.22
N TYR A 170 3.50 2.77 -2.39
CA TYR A 170 4.21 2.90 -3.66
C TYR A 170 3.25 3.24 -4.80
N ILE A 171 3.83 3.69 -5.91
CA ILE A 171 3.11 3.98 -7.16
C ILE A 171 3.30 2.84 -8.17
N GLY A 172 2.46 2.80 -9.20
CA GLY A 172 2.67 1.90 -10.34
C GLY A 172 1.61 2.09 -11.43
N GLU A 173 1.86 1.47 -12.58
CA GLU A 173 0.95 1.54 -13.73
C GLU A 173 -0.40 0.91 -13.41
N ILE A 174 -1.49 1.60 -13.74
CA ILE A 174 -2.86 1.12 -13.53
C ILE A 174 -3.12 -0.20 -14.30
N SER A 175 -3.71 -1.18 -13.62
CA SER A 175 -4.07 -2.46 -14.24
C SER A 175 -5.48 -2.42 -14.85
N ASP A 176 -5.75 -3.31 -15.81
CA ASP A 176 -7.09 -3.47 -16.41
C ASP A 176 -8.19 -3.74 -15.38
N LYS A 177 -7.86 -4.41 -14.27
CA LYS A 177 -8.81 -4.66 -13.17
C LYS A 177 -9.11 -3.37 -12.40
N GLN A 178 -8.13 -2.48 -12.25
CA GLN A 178 -8.30 -1.20 -11.56
C GLN A 178 -9.05 -0.19 -12.42
N LEU A 179 -8.83 -0.16 -13.74
CA LEU A 179 -9.58 0.70 -14.67
C LEU A 179 -11.11 0.49 -14.61
N LYS A 180 -11.56 -0.70 -14.18
CA LYS A 180 -12.98 -1.02 -14.02
C LYS A 180 -13.59 -0.55 -12.70
N ARG A 181 -12.78 -0.05 -11.76
CA ARG A 181 -13.25 0.43 -10.45
C ARG A 181 -13.63 1.90 -10.54
N THR A 182 -14.71 2.28 -9.83
CA THR A 182 -15.20 3.66 -9.76
C THR A 182 -14.16 4.64 -9.21
N GLU A 183 -13.31 4.18 -8.28
CA GLU A 183 -12.15 4.92 -7.72
C GLU A 183 -11.21 5.48 -8.81
N PHE A 184 -11.07 4.79 -9.95
CA PHE A 184 -10.14 5.15 -11.02
C PHE A 184 -10.84 5.65 -12.29
N THR A 185 -12.08 6.13 -12.17
CA THR A 185 -12.81 6.71 -13.30
C THR A 185 -12.05 7.91 -13.87
N GLY A 186 -11.78 7.90 -15.18
CA GLY A 186 -11.03 8.97 -15.87
C GLY A 186 -9.56 8.65 -16.13
N HIS A 187 -9.02 7.60 -15.51
CA HIS A 187 -7.68 7.11 -15.83
C HIS A 187 -7.65 6.32 -17.14
N ARG A 188 -6.48 6.30 -17.78
CA ARG A 188 -6.19 5.54 -19.00
C ARG A 188 -5.15 4.47 -18.71
N GLN A 189 -5.11 3.45 -19.55
CA GLN A 189 -4.03 2.47 -19.52
C GLN A 189 -2.67 3.19 -19.70
N GLY A 190 -1.68 2.81 -18.90
CA GLY A 190 -0.39 3.50 -18.83
C GLY A 190 -0.29 4.58 -17.75
N ASP A 191 -1.41 5.04 -17.17
CA ASP A 191 -1.36 6.04 -16.10
C ASP A 191 -0.70 5.45 -14.83
N ILE A 192 0.16 6.25 -14.20
CA ILE A 192 0.80 5.90 -12.93
C ILE A 192 -0.06 6.41 -11.77
N ILE A 193 -0.45 5.48 -10.89
CA ILE A 193 -1.30 5.76 -9.73
C ILE A 193 -0.66 5.23 -8.44
N GLY A 194 -1.06 5.78 -7.30
CA GLY A 194 -0.78 5.19 -6.00
C GLY A 194 -1.42 3.80 -5.86
N LYS A 195 -0.62 2.81 -5.49
CA LYS A 195 -1.04 1.39 -5.36
C LYS A 195 -1.28 0.99 -3.92
N TYR A 196 -0.58 1.61 -2.99
CA TYR A 196 -0.57 1.23 -1.59
C TYR A 196 -0.39 2.44 -0.68
N GLY A 197 -0.62 2.28 0.63
CA GLY A 197 -0.37 3.31 1.65
C GLY A 197 -1.00 4.68 1.35
N VAL A 198 -0.33 5.73 1.83
CA VAL A 198 -0.68 7.14 1.60
C VAL A 198 -0.75 7.46 0.11
N GLU A 199 0.18 6.94 -0.71
CA GLU A 199 0.19 7.14 -2.16
C GLU A 199 -1.16 6.77 -2.79
N ARG A 200 -1.79 5.66 -2.37
CA ARG A 200 -3.11 5.27 -2.85
C ARG A 200 -4.23 6.08 -2.22
N SER A 201 -4.28 6.17 -0.89
CA SER A 201 -5.37 6.86 -0.18
C SER A 201 -5.55 8.30 -0.65
N TYR A 202 -4.43 8.98 -0.94
CA TYR A 202 -4.36 10.37 -1.34
C TYR A 202 -3.88 10.55 -2.78
N ASN A 203 -4.08 9.54 -3.64
CA ASN A 203 -3.67 9.57 -5.05
C ASN A 203 -4.18 10.82 -5.77
N GLN A 204 -5.42 11.22 -5.54
CA GLN A 204 -6.02 12.39 -6.19
C GLN A 204 -5.35 13.70 -5.78
N THR A 205 -4.93 13.83 -4.52
CA THR A 205 -4.27 15.03 -4.00
C THR A 205 -2.82 15.11 -4.51
N LEU A 206 -2.14 13.96 -4.52
CA LEU A 206 -0.74 13.85 -4.93
C LEU A 206 -0.54 13.89 -6.45
N THR A 207 -1.56 13.52 -7.25
CA THR A 207 -1.44 13.52 -8.71
C THR A 207 -1.48 14.94 -9.26
N GLY A 208 -0.45 15.32 -10.03
CA GLY A 208 -0.41 16.59 -10.74
C GLY A 208 -1.22 16.57 -12.03
N ILE A 209 -1.24 17.72 -12.72
CA ILE A 209 -1.90 17.87 -14.02
C ILE A 209 -0.84 17.92 -15.10
N ASP A 210 -0.79 16.89 -15.94
CA ASP A 210 0.18 16.80 -17.03
C ASP A 210 0.05 17.96 -18.02
N GLY A 211 1.21 18.47 -18.42
CA GLY A 211 1.35 19.44 -19.49
C GLY A 211 1.47 18.76 -20.86
N LYS A 212 1.65 19.57 -21.89
CA LYS A 212 1.90 19.09 -23.26
C LYS A 212 2.73 20.08 -24.05
N ARG A 213 3.72 19.58 -24.78
CA ARG A 213 4.49 20.35 -25.76
C ARG A 213 4.11 19.95 -27.18
N ARG A 214 3.86 20.95 -28.03
CA ARG A 214 3.62 20.81 -29.47
C ARG A 214 4.91 21.18 -30.19
N LEU A 215 5.62 20.19 -30.70
CA LEU A 215 6.87 20.38 -31.42
C LEU A 215 6.65 20.23 -32.93
N LEU A 216 7.17 21.15 -33.72
CA LEU A 216 7.30 20.98 -35.16
C LEU A 216 8.54 20.14 -35.45
N VAL A 217 8.37 19.01 -36.13
CA VAL A 217 9.47 18.09 -36.49
C VAL A 217 9.65 18.00 -38.00
N ASN A 218 10.89 17.81 -38.45
CA ASN A 218 11.18 17.57 -39.86
C ASN A 218 10.87 16.11 -40.28
N SER A 219 11.05 15.79 -41.56
CA SER A 219 10.81 14.46 -42.13
C SER A 219 11.69 13.34 -41.53
N ILE A 220 12.83 13.69 -40.93
CA ILE A 220 13.75 12.78 -40.24
C ILE A 220 13.45 12.76 -38.73
N GLY A 221 12.56 13.62 -38.26
CA GLY A 221 12.06 13.63 -36.90
C GLY A 221 12.77 14.52 -35.90
N ARG A 222 13.73 15.33 -36.35
CA ARG A 222 14.38 16.33 -35.50
C ARG A 222 13.39 17.46 -35.21
N THR A 223 13.36 17.90 -33.96
CA THR A 223 12.64 19.10 -33.52
C THR A 223 13.23 20.31 -34.22
N ILE A 224 12.39 21.02 -34.99
CA ILE A 224 12.73 22.28 -35.64
C ILE A 224 12.38 23.42 -34.68
N GLU A 225 11.17 23.37 -34.13
CA GLU A 225 10.59 24.49 -33.38
C GLU A 225 9.55 23.98 -32.38
N GLU A 226 9.40 24.68 -31.26
CA GLU A 226 8.27 24.48 -30.36
C GLU A 226 7.15 25.44 -30.72
N LEU A 227 6.00 24.91 -31.12
CA LEU A 227 4.84 25.71 -31.53
C LEU A 227 4.04 26.22 -30.34
N GLN A 228 3.93 25.41 -29.29
CA GLN A 228 3.11 25.70 -28.11
C GLN A 228 3.50 24.77 -26.97
N SER A 229 3.71 25.31 -25.77
CA SER A 229 3.80 24.53 -24.53
C SER A 229 2.62 24.87 -23.63
N VAL A 230 2.07 23.85 -22.98
CA VAL A 230 1.24 23.99 -21.78
C VAL A 230 2.03 23.34 -20.67
N GLU A 231 2.50 24.14 -19.73
CA GLU A 231 3.27 23.66 -18.57
C GLU A 231 2.45 22.71 -17.70
N SER A 232 3.13 21.71 -17.14
CA SER A 232 2.53 20.79 -16.17
C SER A 232 2.38 21.47 -14.81
N SER A 233 1.34 21.12 -14.04
CA SER A 233 1.17 21.59 -12.66
C SER A 233 1.49 20.46 -11.68
N PRO A 234 2.38 20.65 -10.70
CA PRO A 234 2.64 19.64 -9.69
C PRO A 234 1.37 19.29 -8.89
N GLY A 235 1.34 18.07 -8.37
CA GLY A 235 0.33 17.68 -7.38
C GLY A 235 0.55 18.40 -6.05
N ASN A 236 -0.47 18.37 -5.18
CA ASN A 236 -0.38 19.02 -3.87
C ASN A 236 0.47 18.19 -2.92
N ASN A 237 1.36 18.87 -2.21
CA ASN A 237 2.16 18.27 -1.15
C ASN A 237 1.27 17.81 0.01
N LEU A 238 1.78 16.83 0.77
CA LEU A 238 1.13 16.32 1.98
C LEU A 238 2.13 16.20 3.12
N THR A 239 1.66 16.53 4.32
CA THR A 239 2.39 16.29 5.57
C THR A 239 1.74 15.13 6.32
N VAL A 240 2.50 14.05 6.55
CA VAL A 240 2.06 12.94 7.41
C VAL A 240 2.35 13.23 8.88
N THR A 241 1.63 12.59 9.79
CA THR A 241 1.83 12.65 11.24
C THR A 241 2.99 11.77 11.73
N LEU A 242 3.53 10.91 10.85
CA LEU A 242 4.71 10.10 11.15
C LEU A 242 5.87 10.98 11.60
N ASP A 243 6.55 10.51 12.64
CA ASP A 243 7.81 11.05 13.10
C ASP A 243 8.94 10.18 12.56
N LEU A 244 9.81 10.79 11.74
CA LEU A 244 10.89 10.05 11.08
C LEU A 244 11.84 9.40 12.09
N ASP A 245 12.16 10.08 13.18
CA ASP A 245 13.12 9.58 14.17
C ASP A 245 12.52 8.41 14.94
N LEU A 246 11.25 8.51 15.38
CA LEU A 246 10.56 7.41 16.05
C LEU A 246 10.33 6.21 15.12
N GLN A 247 10.01 6.45 13.85
CA GLN A 247 9.83 5.37 12.87
C GLN A 247 11.14 4.61 12.63
N MET A 248 12.27 5.32 12.49
CA MET A 248 13.58 4.69 12.34
C MET A 248 13.93 3.82 13.55
N ILE A 249 13.68 4.32 14.76
CA ILE A 249 13.90 3.54 15.99
C ILE A 249 13.03 2.29 15.97
N ALA A 250 11.73 2.42 15.70
CA ALA A 250 10.81 1.28 15.71
C ALA A 250 11.20 0.18 14.70
N GLU A 251 11.57 0.55 13.47
CA GLU A 251 12.02 -0.42 12.46
C GLU A 251 13.39 -1.02 12.76
N THR A 252 14.31 -0.24 13.35
CA THR A 252 15.62 -0.75 13.77
C THR A 252 15.49 -1.76 14.90
N GLU A 253 14.66 -1.47 15.90
CA GLU A 253 14.42 -2.35 17.05
C GLU A 253 13.59 -3.60 16.70
N LEU A 254 12.76 -3.55 15.65
CA LEU A 254 12.14 -4.75 15.08
C LEU A 254 13.18 -5.70 14.46
N GLY A 255 14.31 -5.17 13.99
CA GLY A 255 15.41 -5.96 13.44
C GLY A 255 14.96 -6.84 12.27
N SER A 256 15.18 -8.16 12.40
CA SER A 256 14.75 -9.17 11.42
C SER A 256 13.48 -9.91 11.82
N ASP A 257 12.86 -9.56 12.96
CA ASP A 257 11.72 -10.30 13.48
C ASP A 257 10.43 -9.85 12.75
N PRO A 258 9.66 -10.78 12.16
CA PRO A 258 8.39 -10.43 11.54
C PRO A 258 7.41 -9.86 12.56
N GLY A 259 6.95 -8.63 12.35
CA GLY A 259 6.19 -7.91 13.37
C GLY A 259 5.67 -6.56 12.91
N ALA A 260 5.07 -5.84 13.84
CA ALA A 260 4.58 -4.48 13.63
C ALA A 260 4.65 -3.66 14.92
N VAL A 261 4.83 -2.35 14.78
CA VAL A 261 4.78 -1.38 15.87
C VAL A 261 3.87 -0.24 15.45
N VAL A 262 2.94 0.13 16.34
CA VAL A 262 2.04 1.27 16.15
C VAL A 262 2.13 2.17 17.38
N ALA A 263 2.37 3.46 17.19
CA ALA A 263 2.33 4.46 18.24
C ALA A 263 1.59 5.71 17.74
N PHE A 264 0.71 6.26 18.57
CA PHE A 264 -0.14 7.40 18.22
C PHE A 264 -0.52 8.22 19.45
N ASP A 265 -0.95 9.46 19.23
CA ASP A 265 -1.53 10.33 20.27
C ASP A 265 -2.98 9.89 20.57
N PRO A 266 -3.32 9.42 21.79
CA PRO A 266 -4.66 8.91 22.10
C PRO A 266 -5.75 10.00 22.15
N VAL A 267 -5.36 11.28 22.20
CA VAL A 267 -6.29 12.42 22.20
C VAL A 267 -6.47 12.93 20.78
N ARG A 268 -5.37 13.18 20.06
CA ARG A 268 -5.43 13.74 18.69
C ARG A 268 -5.66 12.71 17.60
N GLY A 269 -5.23 11.48 17.81
CA GLY A 269 -5.24 10.43 16.79
C GLY A 269 -4.04 10.46 15.83
N ASP A 270 -3.10 11.39 15.97
CA ASP A 270 -1.88 11.48 15.17
C ASP A 270 -1.06 10.18 15.29
N VAL A 271 -0.93 9.43 14.20
CA VAL A 271 -0.10 8.22 14.16
C VAL A 271 1.36 8.58 13.93
N PHE A 272 2.19 8.48 14.97
CA PHE A 272 3.62 8.80 14.91
C PHE A 272 4.47 7.67 14.32
N VAL A 273 4.07 6.42 14.55
CA VAL A 273 4.79 5.23 14.09
C VAL A 273 3.81 4.23 13.52
N MET A 274 4.12 3.71 12.33
CA MET A 274 3.46 2.56 11.72
C MET A 274 4.51 1.70 11.02
N ALA A 275 5.21 0.88 11.80
CA ALA A 275 6.26 -0.02 11.32
C ALA A 275 5.67 -1.42 11.05
N SER A 276 6.16 -2.07 10.00
CA SER A 276 5.80 -3.44 9.64
C SER A 276 7.02 -4.13 9.02
N HIS A 277 7.33 -5.33 9.49
CA HIS A 277 8.50 -6.11 9.06
C HIS A 277 8.09 -7.55 8.68
N PRO A 278 8.69 -8.15 7.62
CA PRO A 278 9.64 -7.55 6.69
C PRO A 278 9.04 -6.47 5.79
N ALA A 279 9.88 -5.52 5.41
CA ALA A 279 9.55 -4.42 4.50
C ALA A 279 10.10 -4.67 3.08
N PHE A 280 9.64 -3.85 2.14
CA PHE A 280 10.10 -3.85 0.76
C PHE A 280 10.59 -2.46 0.38
N ASP A 281 11.45 -2.35 -0.64
CA ASP A 281 11.85 -1.04 -1.15
C ASP A 281 10.80 -0.51 -2.17
N PRO A 282 10.05 0.55 -1.85
CA PRO A 282 9.06 1.14 -2.74
C PRO A 282 9.69 1.75 -4.01
N ASN A 283 10.99 2.05 -4.02
CA ASN A 283 11.69 2.53 -5.22
C ASN A 283 11.69 1.51 -6.36
N LEU A 284 11.60 0.20 -6.04
CA LEU A 284 11.50 -0.86 -7.05
C LEU A 284 10.22 -0.76 -7.88
N PHE A 285 9.18 -0.11 -7.34
CA PHE A 285 7.88 0.10 -7.99
C PHE A 285 7.74 1.50 -8.60
N ALA A 286 8.61 2.45 -8.25
CA ALA A 286 8.66 3.77 -8.88
C ALA A 286 9.05 3.71 -10.37
N THR A 287 9.73 2.62 -10.76
CA THR A 287 9.98 2.20 -12.14
C THR A 287 9.25 0.90 -12.43
N ARG A 288 9.25 0.44 -13.68
CA ARG A 288 8.76 -0.90 -13.98
C ARG A 288 9.62 -1.95 -13.27
N ILE A 289 9.05 -2.58 -12.24
CA ILE A 289 9.70 -3.65 -11.49
C ILE A 289 10.10 -4.79 -12.42
N ASN A 290 11.33 -5.29 -12.30
CA ASN A 290 11.78 -6.43 -13.08
C ASN A 290 11.20 -7.74 -12.52
N ARG A 291 11.16 -8.78 -13.36
CA ARG A 291 10.57 -10.07 -12.99
C ARG A 291 11.26 -10.75 -11.81
N ALA A 292 12.58 -10.59 -11.66
CA ALA A 292 13.34 -11.23 -10.61
C ALA A 292 13.02 -10.61 -9.23
N ASP A 293 12.97 -9.28 -9.16
CA ASP A 293 12.58 -8.54 -7.94
C ASP A 293 11.13 -8.80 -7.57
N TRP A 294 10.23 -8.78 -8.55
CA TRP A 294 8.83 -9.14 -8.32
C TRP A 294 8.69 -10.58 -7.81
N ALA A 295 9.40 -11.54 -8.41
CA ALA A 295 9.40 -12.92 -7.95
C ALA A 295 9.91 -13.02 -6.52
N ARG A 296 11.05 -12.39 -6.20
CA ARG A 296 11.63 -12.36 -4.85
C ARG A 296 10.61 -11.86 -3.81
N ILE A 297 9.94 -10.74 -4.08
CA ILE A 297 8.98 -10.14 -3.13
C ILE A 297 7.68 -10.96 -3.03
N SER A 298 7.16 -11.45 -4.16
CA SER A 298 5.85 -12.14 -4.19
C SER A 298 5.89 -13.60 -3.79
N SER A 299 7.03 -14.28 -3.91
CA SER A 299 7.20 -15.67 -3.45
C SER A 299 7.77 -15.79 -2.04
N ASP A 300 8.07 -14.66 -1.39
CA ASP A 300 8.60 -14.64 -0.04
C ASP A 300 7.54 -15.16 0.95
N THR A 301 7.91 -16.19 1.71
CA THR A 301 7.03 -16.84 2.70
C THR A 301 6.66 -15.91 3.85
N GLU A 302 7.45 -14.86 4.09
CA GLU A 302 7.20 -13.85 5.11
C GLU A 302 6.32 -12.70 4.61
N ASN A 303 5.79 -12.74 3.38
CA ASN A 303 4.80 -11.78 2.87
C ASN A 303 5.19 -10.30 3.11
N PRO A 304 6.32 -9.81 2.56
CA PRO A 304 6.83 -8.46 2.79
C PRO A 304 5.89 -7.35 2.32
N LEU A 305 4.98 -7.62 1.36
CA LEU A 305 3.98 -6.65 0.90
C LEU A 305 2.83 -6.41 1.90
N GLN A 306 2.67 -7.28 2.90
CA GLN A 306 1.58 -7.17 3.88
C GLN A 306 1.93 -6.10 4.92
N ASN A 307 1.06 -5.11 5.09
CA ASN A 307 1.14 -4.19 6.23
C ASN A 307 0.59 -4.89 7.47
N ARG A 308 1.48 -5.41 8.31
CA ARG A 308 1.10 -6.15 9.52
C ARG A 308 0.39 -5.27 10.54
N ALA A 309 0.62 -3.96 10.55
CA ALA A 309 -0.01 -3.05 11.50
C ALA A 309 -1.54 -2.99 11.33
N ILE A 310 -2.04 -3.09 10.09
CA ILE A 310 -3.47 -2.91 9.77
C ILE A 310 -4.12 -4.13 9.09
N GLN A 311 -3.34 -5.08 8.55
CA GLN A 311 -3.86 -6.21 7.77
C GLN A 311 -3.60 -7.58 8.39
N ALA A 312 -2.63 -7.70 9.29
CA ALA A 312 -2.34 -8.98 9.93
C ALA A 312 -3.24 -9.13 11.15
N GLU A 313 -4.02 -10.20 11.16
CA GLU A 313 -4.95 -10.53 12.22
C GLU A 313 -4.32 -11.59 13.12
N PHE A 314 -4.19 -11.25 14.40
CA PHE A 314 -3.54 -12.10 15.38
C PHE A 314 -4.41 -12.26 16.62
N SER A 315 -4.32 -13.41 17.27
CA SER A 315 -4.89 -13.53 18.61
C SER A 315 -4.17 -12.57 19.57
N PRO A 316 -4.89 -11.69 20.29
CA PRO A 316 -4.27 -10.70 21.18
C PRO A 316 -3.65 -11.35 22.43
N GLY A 317 -4.11 -12.54 22.81
CA GLY A 317 -3.65 -13.20 24.03
C GLY A 317 -3.89 -12.33 25.27
N SER A 318 -2.95 -12.34 26.22
CA SER A 318 -3.14 -11.67 27.50
C SER A 318 -3.26 -10.14 27.45
N THR A 319 -3.03 -9.48 26.32
CA THR A 319 -3.35 -8.04 26.18
C THR A 319 -4.87 -7.82 26.23
N PHE A 320 -5.68 -8.75 25.70
CA PHE A 320 -7.14 -8.68 25.73
C PHE A 320 -7.75 -8.64 27.14
N LYS A 321 -6.99 -9.06 28.16
CA LYS A 321 -7.44 -9.02 29.56
C LYS A 321 -7.78 -7.60 30.03
N VAL A 322 -7.20 -6.55 29.45
CA VAL A 322 -7.57 -5.16 29.78
C VAL A 322 -8.98 -4.82 29.27
N VAL A 323 -9.34 -5.31 28.07
CA VAL A 323 -10.70 -5.21 27.50
C VAL A 323 -11.70 -5.96 28.37
N MET A 324 -11.34 -7.17 28.81
CA MET A 324 -12.15 -7.97 29.73
C MET A 324 -12.35 -7.29 31.09
N ALA A 325 -11.33 -6.61 31.60
CA ALA A 325 -11.40 -5.87 32.85
C ALA A 325 -12.41 -4.71 32.75
N VAL A 326 -12.35 -3.93 31.66
CA VAL A 326 -13.35 -2.89 31.37
C VAL A 326 -14.76 -3.49 31.31
N ALA A 327 -14.95 -4.56 30.52
CA ALA A 327 -16.25 -5.22 30.39
C ALA A 327 -16.80 -5.72 31.75
N GLY A 328 -15.94 -6.30 32.58
CA GLY A 328 -16.30 -6.78 33.91
C GLY A 328 -16.79 -5.69 34.86
N LEU A 329 -16.11 -4.55 34.87
CA LEU A 329 -16.44 -3.41 35.72
C LEU A 329 -17.69 -2.65 35.21
N GLU A 330 -17.79 -2.46 33.89
CA GLU A 330 -18.92 -1.74 33.28
C GLU A 330 -20.24 -2.50 33.40
N THR A 331 -20.22 -3.83 33.29
CA THR A 331 -21.40 -4.67 33.53
C THR A 331 -21.75 -4.81 35.01
N GLY A 332 -20.84 -4.43 35.92
CA GLY A 332 -21.00 -4.65 37.36
C GLY A 332 -20.91 -6.13 37.78
N VAL A 333 -20.49 -7.02 36.88
CA VAL A 333 -20.28 -8.45 37.15
C VAL A 333 -19.13 -8.67 38.14
N VAL A 334 -18.17 -7.74 38.14
CA VAL A 334 -17.15 -7.62 39.17
C VAL A 334 -16.99 -6.18 39.62
N ASN A 335 -16.53 -5.99 40.85
CA ASN A 335 -16.06 -4.71 41.40
C ASN A 335 -14.62 -4.85 41.94
N GLU A 336 -14.01 -3.74 42.36
CA GLU A 336 -12.61 -3.71 42.82
C GLU A 336 -12.32 -4.56 44.07
N ASN A 337 -13.34 -4.84 44.88
CA ASN A 337 -13.22 -5.63 46.10
C ASN A 337 -13.39 -7.13 45.87
N ASP A 338 -13.87 -7.54 44.69
CA ASP A 338 -14.06 -8.94 44.39
C ASP A 338 -12.71 -9.64 44.27
N THR A 339 -12.61 -10.83 44.88
CA THR A 339 -11.39 -11.63 44.86
C THR A 339 -11.66 -13.05 44.37
N ILE A 340 -10.65 -13.63 43.75
CA ILE A 340 -10.67 -15.00 43.23
C ILE A 340 -9.41 -15.71 43.70
N PHE A 341 -9.55 -16.95 44.18
CA PHE A 341 -8.42 -17.81 44.49
C PHE A 341 -7.94 -18.55 43.24
N CYS A 342 -6.66 -18.36 42.87
CA CYS A 342 -6.01 -19.05 41.77
C CYS A 342 -5.05 -20.14 42.27
N PRO A 343 -5.43 -21.43 42.24
CA PRO A 343 -4.57 -22.55 42.63
C PRO A 343 -3.58 -23.00 41.53
N GLY A 344 -3.58 -22.34 40.36
CA GLY A 344 -2.72 -22.70 39.21
C GLY A 344 -3.50 -23.25 37.99
N GLY A 345 -4.81 -23.42 38.11
CA GLY A 345 -5.72 -23.79 37.03
C GLY A 345 -7.13 -23.98 37.55
N VAL A 346 -8.09 -24.23 36.67
CA VAL A 346 -9.50 -24.44 37.03
C VAL A 346 -10.18 -25.39 36.04
N THR A 347 -11.07 -26.27 36.54
CA THR A 347 -11.91 -27.11 35.68
C THR A 347 -13.22 -26.39 35.41
N LEU A 348 -13.51 -26.10 34.14
CA LEU A 348 -14.76 -25.48 33.69
C LEU A 348 -15.35 -26.33 32.56
N TYR A 349 -16.64 -26.63 32.63
CA TYR A 349 -17.36 -27.41 31.62
C TYR A 349 -16.69 -28.76 31.28
N GLY A 350 -16.10 -29.43 32.27
CA GLY A 350 -15.42 -30.73 32.08
C GLY A 350 -13.99 -30.64 31.51
N HIS A 351 -13.46 -29.44 31.27
CA HIS A 351 -12.11 -29.21 30.75
C HIS A 351 -11.23 -28.48 31.77
N TYR A 352 -9.97 -28.89 31.91
CA TYR A 352 -9.01 -28.24 32.79
C TYR A 352 -8.24 -27.14 32.06
N PHE A 353 -8.35 -25.91 32.55
CA PHE A 353 -7.66 -24.74 32.02
C PHE A 353 -6.50 -24.36 32.92
N HIS A 354 -5.29 -24.37 32.36
CA HIS A 354 -4.07 -24.05 33.08
C HIS A 354 -3.88 -22.54 33.27
N CYS A 355 -3.42 -22.13 34.44
CA CYS A 355 -2.80 -20.84 34.62
C CYS A 355 -1.33 -20.89 34.17
N TRP A 356 -0.77 -19.77 33.73
CA TRP A 356 0.64 -19.71 33.36
C TRP A 356 1.57 -19.98 34.56
N LYS A 357 1.14 -19.62 35.77
CA LYS A 357 1.84 -19.90 37.02
C LYS A 357 1.31 -21.20 37.65
N LYS A 358 2.11 -22.27 37.55
CA LYS A 358 1.75 -23.63 38.05
C LYS A 358 1.41 -23.66 39.54
N GLY A 359 2.12 -22.90 40.37
CA GLY A 359 1.87 -22.81 41.82
C GLY A 359 0.70 -21.89 42.21
N GLY A 360 0.01 -21.30 41.23
CA GLY A 360 -1.08 -20.37 41.46
C GLY A 360 -0.64 -18.96 41.87
N HIS A 361 -1.61 -18.06 41.88
CA HIS A 361 -1.43 -16.66 42.29
C HIS A 361 -1.99 -16.38 43.70
N GLY A 362 -2.56 -17.39 44.36
CA GLY A 362 -3.29 -17.20 45.61
C GLY A 362 -4.58 -16.41 45.37
N THR A 363 -5.02 -15.68 46.39
CA THR A 363 -6.17 -14.77 46.28
C THR A 363 -5.75 -13.50 45.55
N VAL A 364 -6.42 -13.19 44.44
CA VAL A 364 -6.17 -12.00 43.63
C VAL A 364 -7.45 -11.23 43.37
N ASN A 365 -7.39 -9.89 43.48
CA ASN A 365 -8.42 -8.99 42.95
C ASN A 365 -8.13 -8.63 41.48
N LEU A 366 -8.99 -7.81 40.86
CA LEU A 366 -8.85 -7.40 39.45
C LEU A 366 -7.49 -6.78 39.14
N THR A 367 -7.08 -5.79 39.93
CA THR A 367 -5.81 -5.07 39.77
C THR A 367 -4.61 -6.02 39.87
N GLN A 368 -4.60 -6.93 40.84
CA GLN A 368 -3.56 -7.94 40.99
C GLN A 368 -3.61 -8.98 39.85
N ALA A 369 -4.79 -9.31 39.33
CA ALA A 369 -4.96 -10.22 38.21
C ALA A 369 -4.43 -9.61 36.90
N ILE A 370 -4.58 -8.30 36.69
CA ILE A 370 -3.95 -7.56 35.58
C ILE A 370 -2.42 -7.57 35.77
N ARG A 371 -1.93 -7.15 36.94
CA ARG A 371 -0.49 -7.09 37.30
C ARG A 371 0.25 -8.41 37.06
N GLN A 372 -0.33 -9.51 37.54
CA GLN A 372 0.24 -10.86 37.45
C GLN A 372 -0.28 -11.63 36.22
N SER A 373 -1.09 -11.02 35.35
CA SER A 373 -1.68 -11.66 34.18
C SER A 373 -2.41 -12.99 34.50
N CYS A 374 -3.13 -13.08 35.62
CA CYS A 374 -3.68 -14.34 36.13
C CYS A 374 -4.82 -14.90 35.25
N ASN A 375 -4.57 -16.00 34.51
CA ASN A 375 -5.57 -16.59 33.61
C ASN A 375 -6.85 -17.03 34.33
N VAL A 376 -6.74 -17.67 35.50
CA VAL A 376 -7.89 -18.21 36.24
C VAL A 376 -8.91 -17.12 36.60
N TYR A 377 -8.43 -15.92 36.93
CA TYR A 377 -9.31 -14.78 37.20
C TYR A 377 -10.13 -14.45 35.95
N PHE A 378 -9.47 -14.34 34.79
CA PHE A 378 -10.13 -14.00 33.54
C PHE A 378 -10.98 -15.13 32.95
N TYR A 379 -10.66 -16.40 33.22
CA TYR A 379 -11.54 -17.53 32.88
C TYR A 379 -12.88 -17.45 33.62
N LEU A 380 -12.84 -17.19 34.93
CA LEU A 380 -14.04 -17.06 35.75
C LEU A 380 -14.80 -15.76 35.43
N LEU A 381 -14.09 -14.67 35.12
CA LEU A 381 -14.72 -13.45 34.63
C LEU A 381 -15.43 -13.67 33.30
N GLY A 382 -14.78 -14.33 32.34
CA GLY A 382 -15.39 -14.68 31.05
C GLY A 382 -16.59 -15.61 31.18
N GLN A 383 -16.54 -16.56 32.11
CA GLN A 383 -17.69 -17.40 32.45
C GLN A 383 -18.88 -16.57 32.94
N LYS A 384 -18.65 -15.58 33.81
CA LYS A 384 -19.71 -14.72 34.34
C LYS A 384 -20.25 -13.73 33.30
N LEU A 385 -19.38 -13.19 32.45
CA LEU A 385 -19.78 -12.24 31.40
C LEU A 385 -20.58 -12.93 30.28
N GLY A 386 -20.17 -14.13 29.87
CA GLY A 386 -20.70 -14.77 28.66
C GLY A 386 -20.20 -14.10 27.38
N ILE A 387 -20.36 -14.76 26.24
CA ILE A 387 -19.80 -14.29 24.97
C ILE A 387 -20.44 -12.98 24.48
N ASP A 388 -21.73 -12.77 24.74
CA ASP A 388 -22.45 -11.60 24.23
C ASP A 388 -21.94 -10.29 24.86
N ASN A 389 -21.69 -10.26 26.16
CA ASN A 389 -21.07 -9.11 26.82
C ASN A 389 -19.62 -8.92 26.36
N ILE A 390 -18.86 -10.02 26.20
CA ILE A 390 -17.48 -9.93 25.71
C ILE A 390 -17.46 -9.31 24.31
N GLU A 391 -18.34 -9.75 23.41
CA GLU A 391 -18.49 -9.19 22.07
C GLU A 391 -18.86 -7.71 22.13
N GLN A 392 -19.90 -7.36 22.88
CA GLN A 392 -20.42 -5.99 22.97
C GLN A 392 -19.33 -5.01 23.42
N TYR A 393 -18.62 -5.32 24.50
CA TYR A 393 -17.58 -4.44 25.04
C TYR A 393 -16.30 -4.43 24.21
N SER A 394 -15.96 -5.56 23.56
CA SER A 394 -14.85 -5.59 22.59
C SER A 394 -15.13 -4.65 21.40
N LYS A 395 -16.35 -4.72 20.85
CA LYS A 395 -16.79 -3.83 19.76
C LYS A 395 -16.88 -2.38 20.21
N ARG A 396 -17.35 -2.10 21.43
CA ARG A 396 -17.33 -0.73 21.99
C ARG A 396 -15.92 -0.15 22.15
N LEU A 397 -14.91 -1.00 22.31
CA LEU A 397 -13.49 -0.60 22.40
C LEU A 397 -12.76 -0.61 21.05
N GLY A 398 -13.48 -0.66 19.92
CA GLY A 398 -12.83 -0.56 18.61
C GLY A 398 -12.41 -1.89 17.97
N LEU A 399 -12.68 -3.05 18.60
CA LEU A 399 -12.25 -4.34 18.06
C LEU A 399 -13.28 -4.94 17.12
N GLY A 400 -12.82 -5.70 16.10
CA GLY A 400 -13.69 -6.40 15.15
C GLY A 400 -14.36 -5.50 14.12
N HIS A 401 -13.83 -4.30 13.91
CA HIS A 401 -14.14 -3.39 12.81
C HIS A 401 -12.93 -2.50 12.50
N ILE A 402 -12.86 -1.96 11.28
CA ILE A 402 -11.78 -1.05 10.89
C ILE A 402 -11.60 0.11 11.89
N SER A 403 -10.35 0.40 12.26
CA SER A 403 -10.00 1.47 13.20
C SER A 403 -10.27 2.87 12.64
N GLY A 404 -10.33 3.00 11.32
CA GLY A 404 -10.60 4.25 10.62
C GLY A 404 -9.37 5.11 10.39
N VAL A 405 -8.17 4.53 10.52
CA VAL A 405 -6.96 5.15 9.97
C VAL A 405 -7.16 5.40 8.47
N ASP A 406 -6.64 6.51 7.97
CA ASP A 406 -6.82 6.98 6.59
C ASP A 406 -5.97 6.21 5.55
N LEU A 407 -5.83 4.89 5.75
CA LEU A 407 -5.21 3.95 4.81
C LEU A 407 -6.24 2.97 4.25
N ALA A 408 -6.09 2.66 2.95
CA ALA A 408 -6.89 1.63 2.32
C ALA A 408 -6.42 0.22 2.71
N GLY A 409 -7.37 -0.70 2.87
CA GLY A 409 -7.10 -2.14 2.99
C GLY A 409 -6.85 -2.63 4.40
N GLU A 410 -7.35 -1.92 5.41
CA GLU A 410 -7.43 -2.41 6.79
C GLU A 410 -8.30 -3.68 6.89
N ALA A 411 -7.89 -4.63 7.73
CA ALA A 411 -8.67 -5.82 8.03
C ALA A 411 -9.69 -5.54 9.15
N ASP A 412 -10.86 -6.17 9.05
CA ASP A 412 -11.93 -6.00 10.05
C ASP A 412 -11.57 -6.62 11.41
N GLY A 413 -10.67 -7.61 11.47
CA GLY A 413 -10.50 -8.41 12.66
C GLY A 413 -11.70 -9.34 12.90
N LEU A 414 -11.62 -10.12 13.97
CA LEU A 414 -12.67 -11.04 14.39
C LEU A 414 -12.86 -11.00 15.91
N VAL A 415 -14.00 -10.44 16.31
CA VAL A 415 -14.58 -10.64 17.65
C VAL A 415 -15.67 -11.71 17.53
N PRO A 416 -15.48 -12.91 18.11
CA PRO A 416 -16.41 -14.01 17.91
C PRO A 416 -17.72 -13.78 18.65
N SER A 417 -18.80 -14.31 18.08
CA SER A 417 -20.15 -14.25 18.64
C SER A 417 -20.95 -15.51 18.35
N GLN A 418 -22.09 -15.66 19.02
CA GLN A 418 -23.01 -16.77 18.73
C GLN A 418 -23.49 -16.72 17.27
N GLU A 419 -23.79 -15.52 16.77
CA GLU A 419 -24.25 -15.29 15.39
C GLU A 419 -23.15 -15.62 14.38
N TRP A 420 -21.93 -15.14 14.63
CA TRP A 420 -20.77 -15.43 13.81
C TRP A 420 -20.55 -16.95 13.70
N LYS A 421 -20.56 -17.65 14.84
CA LYS A 421 -20.32 -19.09 14.86
C LYS A 421 -21.40 -19.86 14.09
N LYS A 422 -22.67 -19.55 14.33
CA LYS A 422 -23.79 -20.16 13.61
C LYS A 422 -23.68 -19.93 12.10
N LYS A 423 -23.20 -18.76 11.68
CA LYS A 423 -22.98 -18.43 10.26
C LYS A 423 -21.80 -19.19 9.64
N VAL A 424 -20.69 -19.34 10.37
CA VAL A 424 -19.45 -19.93 9.84
C VAL A 424 -19.46 -21.46 9.90
N THR A 425 -19.88 -22.05 11.02
CA THR A 425 -19.81 -23.51 11.22
C THR A 425 -21.17 -24.20 11.19
N GLY A 426 -22.28 -23.46 11.33
CA GLY A 426 -23.62 -24.03 11.48
C GLY A 426 -23.94 -24.52 12.90
N ASP A 427 -22.95 -24.49 13.81
CA ASP A 427 -23.11 -24.95 15.18
C ASP A 427 -23.53 -23.84 16.14
N LYS A 428 -24.09 -24.25 17.29
CA LYS A 428 -24.32 -23.35 18.43
C LYS A 428 -23.02 -23.00 19.13
N TRP A 429 -23.00 -21.87 19.83
CA TRP A 429 -21.92 -21.51 20.74
C TRP A 429 -21.88 -22.47 21.93
N TYR A 430 -20.71 -23.06 22.23
CA TYR A 430 -20.53 -23.84 23.45
C TYR A 430 -19.83 -22.98 24.51
N ALA A 431 -20.31 -23.06 25.76
CA ALA A 431 -19.82 -22.22 26.85
C ALA A 431 -18.31 -22.38 27.14
N GLY A 432 -17.71 -23.53 26.79
CA GLY A 432 -16.28 -23.76 26.92
C GLY A 432 -15.41 -22.88 25.99
N GLU A 433 -15.94 -22.45 24.84
CA GLU A 433 -15.22 -21.57 23.91
C GLU A 433 -15.02 -20.16 24.48
N THR A 434 -15.99 -19.68 25.26
CA THR A 434 -15.91 -18.38 25.95
C THR A 434 -14.66 -18.29 26.84
N ILE A 435 -14.24 -19.41 27.44
CA ILE A 435 -13.10 -19.44 28.37
C ILE A 435 -11.78 -19.14 27.65
N SER A 436 -11.61 -19.65 26.43
CA SER A 436 -10.44 -19.33 25.60
C SER A 436 -10.50 -17.89 25.08
N VAL A 437 -11.68 -17.42 24.66
CA VAL A 437 -11.88 -16.03 24.22
C VAL A 437 -11.58 -15.03 25.34
N ALA A 438 -11.93 -15.35 26.58
CA ALA A 438 -11.71 -14.49 27.75
C ALA A 438 -10.23 -14.16 28.04
N ILE A 439 -9.29 -14.86 27.43
CA ILE A 439 -7.85 -14.56 27.51
C ILE A 439 -7.26 -14.16 26.16
N GLY A 440 -8.10 -13.78 25.19
CA GLY A 440 -7.69 -13.35 23.86
C GLY A 440 -7.20 -14.48 22.96
N GLN A 441 -7.71 -15.70 23.16
CA GLN A 441 -7.43 -16.87 22.32
C GLN A 441 -8.72 -17.47 21.74
N GLY A 442 -8.61 -18.59 21.02
CA GLY A 442 -9.74 -19.23 20.34
C GLY A 442 -9.99 -18.58 18.98
N ALA A 443 -11.23 -18.19 18.71
CA ALA A 443 -11.60 -17.57 17.44
C ALA A 443 -11.33 -16.06 17.37
N MET A 444 -10.81 -15.44 18.44
CA MET A 444 -10.55 -14.00 18.46
C MET A 444 -9.25 -13.65 17.73
N ASN A 445 -9.36 -12.73 16.76
CA ASN A 445 -8.22 -12.13 16.08
C ASN A 445 -8.41 -10.61 15.97
N VAL A 446 -7.34 -9.85 16.15
CA VAL A 446 -7.35 -8.38 16.03
C VAL A 446 -6.10 -7.92 15.30
N THR A 447 -6.14 -6.72 14.73
CA THR A 447 -4.96 -6.08 14.15
C THR A 447 -4.19 -5.30 15.23
N PRO A 448 -2.87 -5.09 15.06
CA PRO A 448 -2.09 -4.24 15.97
C PRO A 448 -2.71 -2.85 16.17
N ILE A 449 -3.20 -2.21 15.09
CA ILE A 449 -3.80 -0.87 15.18
C ILE A 449 -5.12 -0.87 15.96
N GLN A 450 -5.97 -1.89 15.81
CA GLN A 450 -7.19 -2.04 16.60
C GLN A 450 -6.90 -2.16 18.09
N LEU A 451 -5.90 -2.98 18.44
CA LEU A 451 -5.52 -3.18 19.82
C LEU A 451 -4.87 -1.92 20.41
N ALA A 452 -4.04 -1.22 19.64
CA ALA A 452 -3.46 0.06 20.03
C ALA A 452 -4.57 1.10 20.28
N ARG A 453 -5.56 1.19 19.38
CA ARG A 453 -6.73 2.07 19.52
C ARG A 453 -7.54 1.76 20.78
N ALA A 454 -7.82 0.49 21.05
CA ALA A 454 -8.53 0.07 22.25
C ALA A 454 -7.80 0.49 23.54
N VAL A 455 -6.46 0.40 23.55
CA VAL A 455 -5.65 0.86 24.67
C VAL A 455 -5.62 2.40 24.76
N GLY A 456 -5.62 3.10 23.63
CA GLY A 456 -5.81 4.55 23.57
C GLY A 456 -7.15 4.98 24.18
N MET A 457 -8.23 4.25 23.90
CA MET A 457 -9.55 4.49 24.51
C MET A 457 -9.53 4.26 26.03
N ILE A 458 -8.80 3.25 26.50
CA ILE A 458 -8.61 3.04 27.94
C ILE A 458 -7.82 4.18 28.55
N ALA A 459 -6.81 4.71 27.85
CA ALA A 459 -5.95 5.79 28.31
C ALA A 459 -6.70 7.13 28.39
N SER A 460 -7.35 7.57 27.32
CA SER A 460 -8.00 8.89 27.24
C SER A 460 -9.47 8.88 27.69
N GLY A 461 -10.14 7.73 27.66
CA GLY A 461 -11.59 7.61 27.85
C GLY A 461 -12.43 8.01 26.64
N GLU A 462 -11.78 8.42 25.54
CA GLU A 462 -12.41 8.85 24.29
C GLU A 462 -11.98 7.96 23.11
N GLU A 463 -12.74 8.00 22.02
CA GLU A 463 -12.42 7.25 20.79
C GLU A 463 -11.40 8.02 19.94
N PRO A 464 -10.14 7.53 19.78
CA PRO A 464 -9.12 8.29 19.05
C PRO A 464 -9.45 8.36 17.54
N PRO A 465 -9.44 9.57 16.94
CA PRO A 465 -9.68 9.76 15.51
C PRO A 465 -8.38 9.52 14.72
N LEU A 466 -7.97 8.26 14.61
CA LEU A 466 -6.69 7.88 14.01
C LEU A 466 -6.50 8.44 12.61
N HIS A 467 -5.36 9.07 12.37
CA HIS A 467 -4.99 9.60 11.06
C HIS A 467 -3.47 9.69 10.85
N LEU A 468 -3.05 9.43 9.62
CA LEU A 468 -1.69 9.63 9.14
C LEU A 468 -1.49 10.96 8.43
N ILE A 469 -2.54 11.64 7.94
CA ILE A 469 -2.39 12.97 7.33
C ILE A 469 -2.76 14.06 8.32
N LYS A 470 -1.83 15.00 8.52
CA LYS A 470 -2.00 16.15 9.42
C LYS A 470 -3.23 16.97 9.01
N GLU A 471 -4.08 17.31 9.98
CA GLU A 471 -5.31 18.07 9.72
C GLU A 471 -5.04 19.39 8.98
N GLY A 472 -5.87 19.67 7.96
CA GLY A 472 -5.81 20.89 7.14
C GLY A 472 -5.31 20.67 5.70
N GLU A 473 -4.26 19.86 5.48
CA GLU A 473 -3.69 19.63 4.15
C GLU A 473 -4.36 18.43 3.46
N GLY A 474 -5.47 18.66 2.73
CA GLY A 474 -6.13 17.60 1.96
C GLY A 474 -6.70 16.45 2.80
N TYR A 475 -6.78 16.63 4.13
CA TYR A 475 -7.35 15.72 5.10
C TYR A 475 -8.79 15.36 4.71
N ARG A 476 -9.06 14.05 4.55
CA ARG A 476 -10.38 13.55 4.16
C ARG A 476 -11.31 13.29 5.35
N GLY A 477 -10.85 13.52 6.58
CA GLY A 477 -11.53 13.03 7.78
C GLY A 477 -11.34 11.52 7.94
N SER A 478 -11.19 11.04 9.17
CA SER A 478 -11.36 9.62 9.44
C SER A 478 -12.78 9.18 9.04
N VAL A 479 -12.90 8.06 8.33
CA VAL A 479 -14.22 7.50 7.91
C VAL A 479 -15.09 7.14 9.12
N THR A 480 -14.48 6.97 10.29
CA THR A 480 -15.15 6.72 11.58
C THR A 480 -15.22 7.96 12.48
N ALA A 481 -14.71 9.12 12.04
CA ALA A 481 -15.02 10.40 12.67
C ALA A 481 -16.48 10.77 12.33
N VAL A 482 -17.43 10.06 12.95
CA VAL A 482 -18.66 10.71 13.39
C VAL A 482 -18.18 11.92 14.17
N GLY A 483 -18.37 13.10 13.60
CA GLY A 483 -17.82 14.34 14.13
C GLY A 483 -18.01 14.39 15.63
N SER A 484 -16.90 14.50 16.36
CA SER A 484 -16.89 14.79 17.79
C SER A 484 -17.38 16.22 17.99
N THR A 485 -18.67 16.45 17.74
CA THR A 485 -19.42 17.44 18.48
C THR A 485 -19.75 16.77 19.80
N SER A 486 -18.86 16.99 20.77
CA SER A 486 -18.98 16.60 22.17
C SER A 486 -20.32 17.03 22.77
N THR A 487 -21.29 16.10 22.76
CA THR A 487 -22.45 16.05 23.67
C THR A 487 -22.83 14.61 24.04
N ALA A 488 -22.04 13.60 23.66
CA ALA A 488 -22.31 12.21 24.01
C ALA A 488 -21.82 11.92 25.44
N ALA A 489 -22.59 11.13 26.19
CA ALA A 489 -22.14 10.65 27.50
C ALA A 489 -20.83 9.84 27.35
N PRO A 490 -19.95 9.83 28.38
CA PRO A 490 -18.69 9.08 28.34
C PRO A 490 -18.93 7.61 27.97
N PHE A 491 -18.08 7.05 27.11
CA PHE A 491 -18.20 5.66 26.66
C PHE A 491 -18.15 4.65 27.82
N PHE A 492 -17.34 4.96 28.84
CA PHE A 492 -17.10 4.17 30.03
C PHE A 492 -17.03 5.06 31.27
N LYS A 493 -17.25 4.48 32.45
CA LYS A 493 -17.10 5.21 33.71
C LYS A 493 -15.62 5.44 33.98
N GLU A 494 -15.24 6.68 34.27
CA GLU A 494 -13.85 7.04 34.54
C GLU A 494 -13.27 6.29 35.75
N GLU A 495 -14.09 5.98 36.76
CA GLU A 495 -13.71 5.14 37.90
C GLU A 495 -13.24 3.75 37.43
N ASN A 496 -13.96 3.14 36.49
CA ASN A 496 -13.63 1.82 35.93
C ASN A 496 -12.37 1.88 35.09
N LEU A 497 -12.21 2.90 34.26
CA LEU A 497 -10.99 3.10 33.47
C LEU A 497 -9.79 3.28 34.38
N ARG A 498 -9.90 4.11 35.42
CA ARG A 498 -8.83 4.34 36.41
C ARG A 498 -8.38 3.03 37.08
N ALA A 499 -9.31 2.14 37.43
CA ALA A 499 -8.97 0.83 38.00
C ALA A 499 -8.14 -0.03 37.03
N VAL A 500 -8.50 -0.01 35.74
CA VAL A 500 -7.75 -0.72 34.69
C VAL A 500 -6.39 -0.08 34.45
N ARG A 501 -6.31 1.26 34.38
CA ARG A 501 -5.05 2.01 34.25
C ARG A 501 -4.11 1.71 35.43
N ASP A 502 -4.61 1.66 36.66
CA ASP A 502 -3.82 1.26 37.84
C ASP A 502 -3.28 -0.16 37.70
N GLY A 503 -4.12 -1.10 37.26
CA GLY A 503 -3.69 -2.47 36.94
C GLY A 503 -2.54 -2.49 35.92
N MET A 504 -2.67 -1.73 34.82
CA MET A 504 -1.66 -1.63 33.77
C MET A 504 -0.36 -0.93 34.24
N TRP A 505 -0.47 0.09 35.08
CA TRP A 505 0.68 0.75 35.69
C TRP A 505 1.48 -0.25 36.55
N ARG A 506 0.80 -1.05 37.37
CA ARG A 506 1.47 -2.05 38.23
C ARG A 506 2.14 -3.16 37.44
N VAL A 507 1.66 -3.49 36.24
CA VAL A 507 2.32 -4.48 35.36
C VAL A 507 3.77 -4.08 35.07
N VAL A 508 4.01 -2.78 34.89
CA VAL A 508 5.34 -2.24 34.55
C VAL A 508 6.10 -1.83 35.81
N ASN A 509 5.45 -1.12 36.73
CA ASN A 509 6.12 -0.42 37.83
C ASN A 509 6.18 -1.20 39.15
N GLU A 510 5.34 -2.24 39.36
CA GLU A 510 5.29 -3.03 40.62
C GLU A 510 5.64 -4.51 40.42
N PHE A 511 6.84 -4.79 39.89
CA PHE A 511 7.34 -6.17 39.67
C PHE A 511 6.32 -7.08 38.95
N GLY A 512 5.55 -6.51 38.01
CA GLY A 512 4.63 -7.25 37.17
C GLY A 512 5.32 -7.86 35.95
N THR A 513 4.52 -8.39 35.03
CA THR A 513 5.04 -9.07 33.84
C THR A 513 5.69 -8.14 32.81
N GLY A 514 5.49 -6.82 32.91
CA GLY A 514 5.97 -5.82 31.96
C GLY A 514 7.14 -4.98 32.45
N ARG A 515 7.85 -5.43 33.50
CA ARG A 515 8.97 -4.70 34.11
C ARG A 515 10.04 -4.22 33.11
N GLY A 516 10.25 -4.94 32.01
CA GLY A 516 11.21 -4.55 30.98
C GLY A 516 10.86 -3.24 30.25
N ALA A 517 9.61 -2.78 30.33
CA ALA A 517 9.16 -1.52 29.74
C ALA A 517 9.26 -0.32 30.71
N MET A 518 9.82 -0.51 31.90
CA MET A 518 9.97 0.55 32.89
C MET A 518 11.01 1.58 32.42
N VAL A 519 10.64 2.85 32.47
CA VAL A 519 11.52 3.98 32.15
C VAL A 519 11.68 4.83 33.41
N GLU A 520 12.91 5.08 33.83
CA GLU A 520 13.17 5.89 35.04
C GLU A 520 12.65 7.32 34.84
N GLY A 521 11.86 7.81 35.80
CA GLY A 521 11.25 9.14 35.75
C GLY A 521 10.03 9.26 34.82
N PHE A 522 9.55 8.17 34.20
CA PHE A 522 8.39 8.19 33.31
C PHE A 522 7.43 7.03 33.58
N GLU A 523 6.18 7.35 33.92
CA GLU A 523 5.19 6.35 34.31
C GLU A 523 4.55 5.69 33.10
N VAL A 524 5.03 4.48 32.77
CA VAL A 524 4.48 3.66 31.69
C VAL A 524 3.39 2.73 32.23
N CYS A 525 2.23 2.73 31.58
CA CYS A 525 1.17 1.75 31.79
C CYS A 525 1.23 0.71 30.67
N GLY A 526 1.16 -0.58 31.00
CA GLY A 526 1.22 -1.59 29.94
C GLY A 526 0.67 -2.96 30.28
N LYS A 527 0.62 -3.82 29.26
CA LYS A 527 0.24 -5.22 29.38
C LYS A 527 0.99 -6.07 28.37
N THR A 528 1.68 -7.09 28.88
CA THR A 528 2.28 -8.12 28.03
C THR A 528 1.24 -9.15 27.60
N GLY A 529 1.46 -9.73 26.41
CA GLY A 529 0.69 -10.82 25.85
C GLY A 529 1.57 -11.86 25.20
N THR A 530 1.11 -13.10 25.25
CA THR A 530 1.66 -14.22 24.50
C THR A 530 0.48 -14.95 23.90
N ALA A 531 0.46 -15.09 22.59
CA ALA A 531 -0.61 -15.77 21.87
C ALA A 531 -0.05 -16.98 21.14
N GLN A 532 -0.68 -18.12 21.36
CA GLN A 532 -0.21 -19.38 20.81
C GLN A 532 -0.69 -19.49 19.37
N THR A 533 0.22 -19.79 18.45
CA THR A 533 -0.09 -20.02 17.03
C THR A 533 -0.72 -21.40 16.81
N ILE A 534 -0.35 -22.38 17.65
CA ILE A 534 -0.96 -23.72 17.68
C ILE A 534 -1.22 -24.17 19.11
N GLY A 535 -2.17 -25.08 19.29
CA GLY A 535 -2.47 -25.65 20.60
C GLY A 535 -1.27 -26.41 21.20
N ASN A 536 -1.07 -26.29 22.52
CA ASN A 536 0.04 -26.95 23.23
C ASN A 536 0.08 -28.47 23.05
N ALA A 537 -1.09 -29.11 22.88
CA ALA A 537 -1.16 -30.55 22.61
C ALA A 537 -0.55 -30.88 21.24
N THR A 538 -0.90 -30.11 20.21
CA THR A 538 -0.36 -30.23 18.85
C THR A 538 1.12 -29.86 18.80
N LYS A 539 1.55 -28.82 19.53
CA LYS A 539 2.97 -28.42 19.60
C LYS A 539 3.85 -29.52 20.18
N LYS A 540 3.34 -30.31 21.14
CA LYS A 540 4.05 -31.46 21.73
C LYS A 540 4.15 -32.67 20.81
N THR A 541 3.33 -32.77 19.78
CA THR A 541 3.39 -33.87 18.79
C THR A 541 4.34 -33.57 17.63
N LEU A 542 4.81 -32.33 17.50
CA LEU A 542 5.76 -31.90 16.45
C LEU A 542 7.21 -32.08 16.91
N SER A 543 8.13 -32.25 15.96
CA SER A 543 9.56 -32.16 16.23
C SER A 543 9.93 -30.73 16.68
N ALA A 544 11.09 -30.56 17.33
CA ALA A 544 11.52 -29.24 17.79
C ALA A 544 11.66 -28.21 16.64
N GLU A 545 12.10 -28.68 15.45
CA GLU A 545 12.28 -27.86 14.24
C GLU A 545 10.94 -27.50 13.58
N GLU A 546 9.93 -28.36 13.67
CA GLU A 546 8.57 -28.05 13.20
C GLU A 546 7.86 -27.13 14.19
N ALA A 547 8.02 -27.37 15.49
CA ALA A 547 7.42 -26.56 16.55
C ALA A 547 7.99 -25.13 16.57
N SER A 548 9.26 -24.93 16.20
CA SER A 548 9.88 -23.61 16.11
C SER A 548 9.30 -22.75 14.98
N LYS A 549 8.73 -23.36 13.93
CA LYS A 549 7.99 -22.63 12.87
C LYS A 549 6.67 -22.05 13.37
N TYR A 550 6.18 -22.51 14.51
CA TYR A 550 4.99 -22.01 15.19
C TYR A 550 5.39 -21.38 16.52
N ALA A 551 6.28 -20.40 16.45
CA ALA A 551 6.58 -19.54 17.59
C ALA A 551 5.30 -18.84 18.08
N ASP A 552 5.25 -18.53 19.37
CA ASP A 552 4.12 -17.81 19.94
C ASP A 552 4.29 -16.32 19.61
N ASN A 553 3.19 -15.62 19.31
CA ASN A 553 3.25 -14.18 19.05
C ASN A 553 3.46 -13.44 20.37
N ALA A 554 4.50 -12.61 20.42
CA ALA A 554 4.78 -11.72 21.54
C ALA A 554 4.02 -10.40 21.35
N TRP A 555 3.36 -9.95 22.42
CA TRP A 555 2.62 -8.70 22.44
C TRP A 555 3.04 -7.85 23.62
N PHE A 556 3.12 -6.54 23.38
CA PHE A 556 3.11 -5.53 24.41
C PHE A 556 2.21 -4.39 23.94
N VAL A 557 1.36 -3.90 24.83
CA VAL A 557 0.55 -2.70 24.61
C VAL A 557 0.66 -1.81 25.82
N GLY A 558 0.63 -0.50 25.61
CA GLY A 558 0.76 0.45 26.69
C GLY A 558 0.53 1.88 26.24
N PHE A 559 0.55 2.77 27.22
CA PHE A 559 0.45 4.21 27.05
C PHE A 559 1.25 4.88 28.17
N ALA A 560 1.59 6.15 27.94
CA ALA A 560 2.26 6.98 28.92
C ALA A 560 2.05 8.46 28.58
N PRO A 561 2.07 9.36 29.57
CA PRO A 561 2.15 9.08 31.01
C PRO A 561 0.85 8.44 31.55
N ARG A 562 0.87 7.94 32.79
CA ARG A 562 -0.30 7.35 33.45
C ARG A 562 -1.46 8.35 33.59
N ASP A 563 -1.12 9.55 34.06
CA ASP A 563 -2.05 10.61 34.42
C ASP A 563 -1.80 11.81 33.50
N ASN A 564 -2.33 11.80 32.26
CA ASN A 564 -2.64 12.97 31.41
C ASN A 564 -3.22 12.54 30.05
#